data_AF-A0A218XIH7-F1
#
_entry.id   AF-A0A218XIH7-F1
#
_cell.length_a   1.000
_cell.length_b   1.000
_cell.length_c   1.000
_cell.angle_alpha   90.00
_cell.angle_beta   90.00
_cell.angle_gamma   90.00
#
_symmetry.space_group_name_H-M   'P 1'
#
loop_
_entity.id
_entity.type
_entity.pdbx_description
1 polymer ?
#
loop_
_entity_poly.entity_id
_entity_poly.type
_entity_poly.pdbx_seq_one_letter_code
_entity_poly.pdbx_strand_id
1 'polypeptide(L)'
;MLSFTFACAIAEKKVKWVPLWVGAPYVLSGYMYADVMIRKFLHDEKARSRPHRTLEGIPRLSNSAHQGFAESVPLHQTNQDKMFILFNFFRELGSVLPRADAVVLTSYREAGPAPLTVHLRSKFQELLLVGSLTVSFAPPPQESGSDRTGCLSWLDEQEHQTVAYIRSGSIAGMPSEELFILTEALETSRTPHLWSLKDHLKVH
;
A
#
# COMPACT_ATOMS: atom_id res chain seq x y z
N MET A 1 11.39 -9.96 -3.21
CA MET A 1 10.02 -10.20 -3.73
C MET A 1 9.85 -11.59 -4.34
N LEU A 2 10.93 -12.23 -4.83
CA LEU A 2 11.10 -13.69 -4.99
C LEU A 2 10.71 -14.54 -3.75
N SER A 3 10.27 -13.94 -2.64
CA SER A 3 10.16 -14.59 -1.35
C SER A 3 8.88 -15.40 -1.17
N PHE A 4 7.73 -14.96 -1.70
CA PHE A 4 6.46 -15.67 -1.46
C PHE A 4 6.33 -16.94 -2.29
N THR A 5 6.69 -16.89 -3.58
CA THR A 5 6.62 -18.07 -4.46
C THR A 5 7.70 -19.08 -4.15
N PHE A 6 8.89 -18.61 -3.79
CA PHE A 6 9.94 -19.45 -3.23
C PHE A 6 9.56 -20.06 -1.87
N ALA A 7 8.96 -19.28 -0.96
CA ALA A 7 8.50 -19.80 0.33
C ALA A 7 7.39 -20.85 0.16
N CYS A 8 6.46 -20.65 -0.78
CA CYS A 8 5.46 -21.66 -1.13
C CYS A 8 6.12 -22.95 -1.66
N ALA A 9 7.11 -22.84 -2.55
CA ALA A 9 7.84 -23.99 -3.06
C ALA A 9 8.64 -24.73 -1.97
N ILE A 10 9.13 -24.01 -0.95
CA ILE A 10 9.75 -24.64 0.24
C ILE A 10 8.68 -25.32 1.10
N ALA A 11 7.51 -24.71 1.27
CA ALA A 11 6.42 -25.26 2.07
C ALA A 11 5.85 -26.58 1.53
N GLU A 12 5.87 -26.76 0.21
CA GLU A 12 5.55 -28.02 -0.47
C GLU A 12 6.42 -29.20 0.04
N LYS A 13 7.51 -28.93 0.76
CA LYS A 13 8.34 -29.91 1.49
C LYS A 13 7.81 -30.29 2.88
N LYS A 14 6.49 -30.20 3.10
CA LYS A 14 5.74 -30.62 4.32
C LYS A 14 5.88 -29.72 5.56
N VAL A 15 6.02 -28.41 5.39
CA VAL A 15 5.93 -27.44 6.51
C VAL A 15 4.75 -26.50 6.32
N LYS A 16 4.17 -26.02 7.44
CA LYS A 16 3.08 -25.04 7.40
C LYS A 16 3.59 -23.70 6.85
N TRP A 17 2.81 -23.09 5.96
CA TRP A 17 3.14 -21.81 5.34
C TRP A 17 2.13 -20.74 5.71
N VAL A 18 2.63 -19.72 6.42
CA VAL A 18 1.84 -18.60 6.92
C VAL A 18 2.49 -17.29 6.49
N PRO A 19 2.13 -16.72 5.32
CA PRO A 19 2.62 -15.42 4.88
C PRO A 19 2.06 -14.25 5.69
N LEU A 20 2.92 -13.26 5.93
CA LEU A 20 2.55 -11.95 6.46
C LEU A 20 2.34 -10.95 5.31
N TRP A 21 1.15 -10.37 5.23
CA TRP A 21 0.77 -9.33 4.29
C TRP A 21 0.70 -7.97 4.99
N VAL A 22 1.64 -7.09 4.64
CA VAL A 22 1.79 -5.74 5.22
C VAL A 22 1.10 -4.65 4.38
N GLY A 23 0.66 -4.99 3.16
CA GLY A 23 -0.01 -4.05 2.26
C GLY A 23 -1.49 -3.84 2.63
N ALA A 24 -2.13 -2.88 1.98
CA ALA A 24 -3.56 -2.65 2.19
C ALA A 24 -4.41 -3.86 1.74
N PRO A 25 -5.53 -4.18 2.43
CA PRO A 25 -6.39 -5.32 2.11
C PRO A 25 -6.96 -5.32 0.69
N TYR A 26 -7.27 -4.15 0.14
CA TYR A 26 -7.80 -4.03 -1.22
C TYR A 26 -6.76 -4.40 -2.29
N VAL A 27 -5.46 -4.22 -2.02
CA VAL A 27 -4.37 -4.68 -2.91
C VAL A 27 -4.33 -6.19 -2.99
N LEU A 28 -4.53 -6.87 -1.85
CA LEU A 28 -4.59 -8.32 -1.79
C LEU A 28 -5.77 -8.87 -2.62
N SER A 29 -6.92 -8.18 -2.59
CA SER A 29 -8.06 -8.54 -3.45
C SER A 29 -7.70 -8.41 -4.94
N GLY A 30 -7.00 -7.34 -5.32
CA GLY A 30 -6.51 -7.15 -6.69
C GLY A 30 -5.75 -8.35 -7.25
N TYR A 31 -4.92 -9.01 -6.46
CA TYR A 31 -4.17 -10.19 -6.90
C TYR A 31 -5.06 -11.35 -7.32
N MET A 32 -6.21 -11.50 -6.66
CA MET A 32 -7.18 -12.55 -6.97
C MET A 32 -7.88 -12.35 -8.32
N TYR A 33 -7.79 -11.16 -8.89
CA TYR A 33 -8.38 -10.79 -10.19
C TYR A 33 -7.34 -10.48 -11.26
N ALA A 34 -6.06 -10.78 -11.01
CA ALA A 34 -4.97 -10.48 -11.94
C ALA A 34 -5.22 -11.08 -13.34
N ASP A 35 -5.74 -12.32 -13.43
CA ASP A 35 -6.07 -12.93 -14.71
C ASP A 35 -7.14 -12.17 -15.50
N VAL A 36 -8.15 -11.64 -14.80
CA VAL A 36 -9.21 -10.84 -15.42
C VAL A 36 -8.64 -9.51 -15.90
N MET A 37 -7.77 -8.88 -15.10
CA MET A 37 -7.07 -7.66 -15.49
C MET A 37 -6.15 -7.87 -16.69
N ILE A 38 -5.38 -8.96 -16.73
CA ILE A 38 -4.49 -9.30 -17.85
C ILE A 38 -5.31 -9.52 -19.12
N ARG A 39 -6.37 -10.35 -19.07
CA ARG A 39 -7.21 -10.60 -20.24
C ARG A 39 -7.81 -9.31 -20.79
N LYS A 40 -8.35 -8.47 -19.91
CA LYS A 40 -8.92 -7.20 -20.32
C LYS A 40 -7.86 -6.27 -20.91
N PHE A 41 -6.69 -6.18 -20.29
CA PHE A 41 -5.57 -5.39 -20.80
C PHE A 41 -5.09 -5.88 -22.19
N LEU A 42 -5.06 -7.20 -22.43
CA LEU A 42 -4.66 -7.75 -23.73
C LEU A 42 -5.70 -7.51 -24.84
N HIS A 43 -6.99 -7.59 -24.52
CA HIS A 43 -8.06 -7.58 -25.52
C HIS A 43 -8.76 -6.22 -25.72
N ASP A 44 -8.57 -5.26 -24.82
CA ASP A 44 -9.24 -3.96 -24.87
C ASP A 44 -8.22 -2.82 -25.09
N GLU A 45 -8.20 -2.26 -26.31
CA GLU A 45 -7.38 -1.09 -26.66
C GLU A 45 -7.76 0.16 -25.86
N LYS A 46 -9.03 0.30 -25.46
CA LYS A 46 -9.48 1.41 -24.61
C LYS A 46 -8.94 1.24 -23.19
N ALA A 47 -8.87 0.01 -22.67
CA ALA A 47 -8.24 -0.27 -21.38
C ALA A 47 -6.72 0.02 -21.41
N ARG A 48 -6.04 -0.32 -22.51
CA ARG A 48 -4.60 -0.01 -22.69
C ARG A 48 -4.30 1.48 -22.81
N SER A 49 -5.18 2.24 -23.46
CA SER A 49 -5.05 3.69 -23.60
C SER A 49 -5.57 4.46 -22.38
N ARG A 50 -6.39 3.83 -21.53
CA ARG A 50 -6.93 4.42 -20.29
C ARG A 50 -6.69 3.46 -19.11
N PRO A 51 -5.44 3.32 -18.65
CA PRO A 51 -5.09 2.37 -17.61
C PRO A 51 -5.91 2.59 -16.32
N HIS A 52 -6.24 3.83 -15.97
CA HIS A 52 -7.09 4.22 -14.83
C HIS A 52 -8.54 3.69 -14.91
N ARG A 53 -9.03 3.31 -16.10
CA ARG A 53 -10.36 2.71 -16.31
C ARG A 53 -10.31 1.20 -16.57
N THR A 54 -9.12 0.59 -16.50
CA THR A 54 -8.96 -0.85 -16.74
C THR A 54 -9.84 -1.69 -15.81
N LEU A 55 -10.17 -1.17 -14.63
CA LEU A 55 -10.99 -1.87 -13.65
C LEU A 55 -12.51 -1.65 -13.84
N GLU A 56 -12.92 -0.65 -14.65
CA GLU A 56 -14.33 -0.33 -14.94
C GLU A 56 -14.99 -1.49 -15.72
N GLY A 57 -16.01 -2.14 -15.16
CA GLY A 57 -16.68 -3.27 -15.81
C GLY A 57 -16.09 -4.65 -15.50
N ILE A 58 -15.17 -4.77 -14.52
CA ILE A 58 -14.93 -6.04 -13.84
C ILE A 58 -15.97 -6.12 -12.71
N PRO A 59 -17.02 -6.97 -12.81
CA PRO A 59 -18.24 -6.90 -11.97
C PRO A 59 -18.01 -7.05 -10.45
N ARG A 60 -16.79 -7.37 -10.02
CA ARG A 60 -16.39 -7.54 -8.63
C ARG A 60 -15.36 -6.53 -8.13
N LEU A 61 -14.63 -5.87 -9.03
CA LEU A 61 -13.65 -4.82 -8.69
C LEU A 61 -14.23 -3.40 -8.85
N SER A 62 -15.36 -3.24 -9.54
CA SER A 62 -16.07 -1.97 -9.67
C SER A 62 -16.94 -1.61 -8.45
N ASN A 63 -17.01 -2.47 -7.44
CA ASN A 63 -17.75 -2.19 -6.20
C ASN A 63 -16.94 -1.25 -5.29
N SER A 64 -17.63 -0.45 -4.48
CA SER A 64 -17.02 0.45 -3.47
C SER A 64 -16.01 -0.26 -2.55
N ALA A 65 -16.17 -1.57 -2.34
CA ALA A 65 -15.25 -2.41 -1.58
C ALA A 65 -13.82 -2.50 -2.16
N HIS A 66 -13.65 -2.19 -3.45
CA HIS A 66 -12.39 -2.32 -4.19
C HIS A 66 -11.96 -1.01 -4.87
N GLN A 67 -12.67 0.09 -4.64
CA GLN A 67 -12.33 1.40 -5.19
C GLN A 67 -10.90 1.83 -4.79
N GLY A 68 -10.52 1.58 -3.53
CA GLY A 68 -9.16 1.85 -3.05
C GLY A 68 -8.08 1.08 -3.82
N PHE A 69 -8.40 -0.07 -4.42
CA PHE A 69 -7.44 -0.78 -5.28
C PHE A 69 -7.18 -0.02 -6.58
N ALA A 70 -8.24 0.46 -7.23
CA ALA A 70 -8.13 1.23 -8.47
C ALA A 70 -7.31 2.51 -8.30
N GLU A 71 -7.47 3.16 -7.15
CA GLU A 71 -6.73 4.38 -6.78
C GLU A 71 -5.28 4.06 -6.35
N SER A 72 -5.04 2.91 -5.72
CA SER A 72 -3.71 2.53 -5.22
C SER A 72 -2.74 1.99 -6.25
N VAL A 73 -3.25 1.46 -7.37
CA VAL A 73 -2.37 1.03 -8.47
C VAL A 73 -2.02 2.30 -9.26
N PRO A 74 -0.73 2.65 -9.41
CA PRO A 74 -0.30 3.84 -10.16
C PRO A 74 -0.49 3.60 -11.67
N LEU A 75 -1.75 3.56 -12.08
CA LEU A 75 -2.19 3.29 -13.45
C LEU A 75 -1.83 4.47 -14.37
N HIS A 76 -1.73 5.68 -13.82
CA HIS A 76 -1.53 6.91 -14.61
C HIS A 76 -0.11 7.10 -15.15
N GLN A 77 0.91 6.50 -14.53
CA GLN A 77 2.33 6.75 -14.86
C GLN A 77 3.09 5.48 -15.31
N THR A 78 2.40 4.35 -15.40
CA THR A 78 3.03 3.06 -15.72
C THR A 78 2.87 2.77 -17.21
N ASN A 79 3.99 2.58 -17.92
CA ASN A 79 3.95 2.19 -19.35
C ASN A 79 3.42 0.74 -19.51
N GLN A 80 3.11 0.36 -20.75
CA GLN A 80 2.47 -0.93 -21.04
C GLN A 80 3.30 -2.13 -20.55
N ASP A 81 4.62 -2.09 -20.71
CA ASP A 81 5.51 -3.17 -20.29
C ASP A 81 5.54 -3.32 -18.76
N LYS A 82 5.64 -2.21 -18.02
CA LYS A 82 5.61 -2.22 -16.55
C LYS A 82 4.24 -2.67 -16.03
N MET A 83 3.15 -2.30 -16.70
CA MET A 83 1.79 -2.75 -16.36
C MET A 83 1.66 -4.26 -16.54
N PHE A 84 2.19 -4.79 -17.64
CA PHE A 84 2.17 -6.23 -17.90
C PHE A 84 3.02 -6.99 -16.86
N ILE A 85 4.21 -6.51 -16.52
CA ILE A 85 5.05 -7.10 -15.45
C ILE A 85 4.32 -7.08 -14.11
N LEU A 86 3.70 -5.95 -13.75
CA LEU A 86 2.95 -5.80 -12.50
C LEU A 86 1.78 -6.79 -12.42
N PHE A 87 1.00 -6.92 -13.49
CA PHE A 87 -0.11 -7.85 -13.50
C PHE A 87 0.32 -9.32 -13.50
N ASN A 88 1.43 -9.67 -14.17
CA ASN A 88 1.99 -11.01 -14.08
C ASN A 88 2.46 -11.32 -12.66
N PHE A 89 3.07 -10.36 -11.98
CA PHE A 89 3.44 -10.48 -10.58
C PHE A 89 2.20 -10.67 -9.68
N PHE A 90 1.13 -9.91 -9.92
CA PHE A 90 -0.14 -10.07 -9.20
C PHE A 90 -0.76 -11.44 -9.45
N ARG A 91 -0.67 -11.97 -10.67
CA ARG A 91 -1.16 -13.31 -11.02
C ARG A 91 -0.37 -14.39 -10.28
N GLU A 92 0.95 -14.26 -10.25
CA GLU A 92 1.81 -15.21 -9.55
C GLU A 92 1.44 -15.27 -8.05
N LEU A 93 1.38 -14.12 -7.38
CA LEU A 93 0.93 -14.07 -5.98
C LEU A 93 -0.52 -14.52 -5.79
N GLY A 94 -1.41 -14.14 -6.71
CA GLY A 94 -2.83 -14.52 -6.69
C GLY A 94 -3.05 -16.03 -6.81
N SER A 95 -2.14 -16.74 -7.48
CA SER A 95 -2.16 -18.20 -7.59
C SER A 95 -1.56 -18.92 -6.38
N VAL A 96 -0.60 -18.27 -5.69
CA VAL A 96 0.17 -18.89 -4.61
C VAL A 96 -0.46 -18.63 -3.24
N LEU A 97 -0.85 -17.40 -2.93
CA LEU A 97 -1.38 -17.03 -1.61
C LEU A 97 -2.62 -17.83 -1.16
N PRO A 98 -3.59 -18.18 -2.03
CA PRO A 98 -4.72 -19.05 -1.65
C PRO A 98 -4.31 -20.45 -1.16
N ARG A 99 -3.09 -20.90 -1.47
CA ARG A 99 -2.56 -22.21 -1.09
C ARG A 99 -1.96 -22.21 0.32
N ALA A 100 -1.82 -21.05 0.96
CA ALA A 100 -1.30 -20.93 2.32
C ALA A 100 -2.24 -21.57 3.35
N ASP A 101 -1.66 -22.09 4.43
CA ASP A 101 -2.43 -22.63 5.55
C ASP A 101 -3.18 -21.52 6.31
N ALA A 102 -2.58 -20.33 6.37
CA ALA A 102 -3.21 -19.11 6.87
C ALA A 102 -2.53 -17.88 6.28
N VAL A 103 -3.25 -16.79 6.05
CA VAL A 103 -2.66 -15.49 5.68
C VAL A 103 -2.83 -14.52 6.83
N VAL A 104 -1.73 -13.94 7.31
CA VAL A 104 -1.76 -12.87 8.32
C VAL A 104 -1.83 -11.53 7.61
N LEU A 105 -2.89 -10.78 7.83
CA LEU A 105 -3.13 -9.48 7.24
C LEU A 105 -2.98 -8.40 8.32
N THR A 106 -2.10 -7.42 8.10
CA THR A 106 -1.90 -6.28 9.02
C THR A 106 -3.05 -5.28 8.89
N SER A 107 -4.21 -5.64 9.42
CA SER A 107 -5.43 -4.85 9.37
C SER A 107 -6.37 -5.28 10.50
N TYR A 108 -7.44 -4.53 10.71
CA TYR A 108 -8.49 -4.84 11.68
C TYR A 108 -9.85 -4.80 10.99
N ARG A 109 -10.85 -5.44 11.62
CA ARG A 109 -12.15 -5.71 10.99
C ARG A 109 -12.87 -4.43 10.55
N GLU A 110 -12.71 -3.36 11.31
CA GLU A 110 -13.39 -2.06 11.16
C GLU A 110 -12.64 -1.12 10.19
N ALA A 111 -11.41 -1.45 9.78
CA ALA A 111 -10.57 -0.58 8.95
C ALA A 111 -11.06 -0.48 7.49
N GLY A 112 -11.85 -1.46 7.03
CA GLY A 112 -12.26 -1.58 5.65
C GLY A 112 -13.72 -2.00 5.52
N PRO A 113 -14.28 -1.88 4.30
CA PRO A 113 -15.68 -2.22 4.06
C PRO A 113 -15.91 -3.72 4.31
N ALA A 114 -16.94 -4.06 5.09
CA ALA A 114 -17.26 -5.45 5.44
C ALA A 114 -17.32 -6.42 4.23
N PRO A 115 -17.85 -6.04 3.05
CA PRO A 115 -17.83 -6.89 1.86
C PRO A 115 -16.42 -7.30 1.41
N LEU A 116 -15.41 -6.45 1.58
CA LEU A 116 -14.01 -6.76 1.23
C LEU A 116 -13.47 -7.87 2.14
N THR A 117 -13.69 -7.76 3.45
CA THR A 117 -13.24 -8.76 4.42
C THR A 117 -13.90 -10.11 4.19
N VAL A 118 -15.22 -10.12 3.92
CA VAL A 118 -15.95 -11.35 3.55
C VAL A 118 -15.39 -11.95 2.26
N HIS A 119 -15.11 -11.10 1.26
CA HIS A 119 -14.52 -11.55 0.01
C HIS A 119 -13.14 -12.20 0.23
N LEU A 120 -12.24 -11.54 0.97
CA LEU A 120 -10.91 -12.08 1.25
C LEU A 120 -10.99 -13.39 2.04
N ARG A 121 -11.86 -13.49 3.06
CA ARG A 121 -12.07 -14.74 3.80
C ARG A 121 -12.54 -15.89 2.92
N SER A 122 -13.31 -15.60 1.85
CA SER A 122 -13.72 -16.64 0.89
C SER A 122 -12.60 -17.16 -0.02
N LYS A 123 -11.42 -16.52 -0.02
CA LYS A 123 -10.29 -16.82 -0.92
C LYS A 123 -9.14 -17.55 -0.25
N PHE A 124 -9.09 -17.59 1.07
CA PHE A 124 -8.00 -18.21 1.83
C PHE A 124 -8.56 -19.32 2.74
N GLN A 125 -7.74 -20.31 3.06
CA GLN A 125 -8.11 -21.36 4.02
C GLN A 125 -8.39 -20.74 5.40
N GLU A 126 -7.50 -19.86 5.84
CA GLU A 126 -7.64 -19.07 7.06
C GLU A 126 -7.09 -17.66 6.82
N LEU A 127 -7.79 -16.64 7.32
CA LEU A 127 -7.38 -15.24 7.22
C LEU A 127 -7.38 -14.61 8.61
N LEU A 128 -6.18 -14.33 9.11
CA LEU A 128 -5.96 -13.75 10.42
C LEU A 128 -5.77 -12.24 10.26
N LEU A 129 -6.75 -11.47 10.75
CA LEU A 129 -6.62 -10.03 10.86
C LEU A 129 -5.86 -9.74 12.15
N VAL A 130 -4.60 -9.38 12.01
CA VAL A 130 -3.78 -8.91 13.11
C VAL A 130 -3.70 -7.40 12.93
N GLY A 131 -4.13 -6.65 13.95
CA GLY A 131 -4.07 -5.19 13.92
C GLY A 131 -2.66 -4.67 13.61
N SER A 132 -2.54 -3.35 13.45
CA SER A 132 -1.25 -2.72 13.17
C SER A 132 -0.14 -3.34 14.04
N LEU A 133 0.96 -3.75 13.40
CA LEU A 133 2.16 -4.29 14.06
C LEU A 133 2.86 -3.25 14.95
N THR A 134 2.23 -2.10 15.19
CA THR A 134 2.38 -1.32 16.42
C THR A 134 1.86 -2.12 17.62
N VAL A 135 2.33 -3.35 17.78
CA VAL A 135 2.63 -3.89 19.10
C VAL A 135 3.43 -2.81 19.79
N SER A 136 2.99 -2.40 20.98
CA SER A 136 3.83 -1.63 21.89
C SER A 136 5.06 -2.48 22.18
N PHE A 137 6.07 -2.43 21.32
CA PHE A 137 7.42 -2.44 21.82
C PHE A 137 7.45 -1.26 22.78
N ALA A 138 7.72 -1.53 24.06
CA ALA A 138 8.11 -0.47 24.96
C ALA A 138 9.03 0.47 24.16
N PRO A 139 8.79 1.79 24.16
CA PRO A 139 9.61 2.71 23.39
C PRO A 139 11.06 2.28 23.62
N PRO A 140 11.86 2.05 22.55
CA PRO A 140 13.24 1.61 22.69
C PRO A 140 13.86 2.46 23.80
N PRO A 141 14.51 1.83 24.81
CA PRO A 141 14.85 2.48 26.07
C PRO A 141 15.33 3.87 25.75
N GLN A 142 14.55 4.88 26.19
CA GLN A 142 14.78 6.26 25.79
C GLN A 142 16.23 6.56 26.15
N GLU A 143 17.11 6.59 25.15
CA GLU A 143 18.38 7.27 25.28
C GLU A 143 17.97 8.69 25.66
N SER A 144 18.18 8.99 26.93
CA SER A 144 17.65 10.19 27.56
C SER A 144 18.22 11.38 26.78
N GLY A 145 17.40 12.01 25.92
CA GLY A 145 17.76 13.23 25.19
C GLY A 145 18.02 13.14 23.68
N SER A 146 17.26 12.40 22.87
CA SER A 146 17.48 12.36 21.41
C SER A 146 16.25 12.74 20.56
N ASP A 147 15.53 13.81 20.92
CA ASP A 147 14.91 14.63 19.87
C ASP A 147 15.99 15.56 19.29
N ARG A 148 16.92 14.98 18.52
CA ARG A 148 18.03 15.74 17.90
C ARG A 148 17.55 16.89 17.02
N THR A 149 16.30 16.79 16.56
CA THR A 149 15.64 17.76 15.69
C THR A 149 14.88 18.83 16.46
N GLY A 150 14.59 18.64 17.75
CA GLY A 150 13.69 19.50 18.52
C GLY A 150 12.23 19.47 18.03
N CYS A 151 11.83 18.48 17.21
CA CYS A 151 10.50 18.41 16.61
C CYS A 151 9.39 18.20 17.62
N LEU A 152 9.62 17.38 18.66
CA LEU A 152 8.62 17.13 19.70
C LEU A 152 8.45 18.36 20.59
N SER A 153 9.55 18.98 21.02
CA SER A 153 9.47 20.24 21.78
C SER A 153 8.80 21.35 20.97
N TRP A 154 9.11 21.46 19.67
CA TRP A 154 8.46 22.43 18.78
C TRP A 154 6.96 22.14 18.62
N LEU A 155 6.54 20.86 18.58
CA LEU A 155 5.13 20.47 18.54
C LEU A 155 4.39 20.84 19.82
N ASP A 156 5.03 20.74 20.99
CA ASP A 156 4.45 21.09 22.28
C ASP A 156 4.07 22.59 22.36
N GLU A 157 4.69 23.43 21.54
CA GLU A 157 4.40 24.87 21.44
C GLU A 157 3.24 25.20 20.48
N GLN A 158 2.76 24.24 19.70
CA GLN A 158 1.70 24.47 18.70
C GLN A 158 0.30 24.21 19.27
N GLU A 159 -0.70 24.87 18.68
CA GLU A 159 -2.10 24.62 19.03
C GLU A 159 -2.58 23.23 18.60
N HIS A 160 -3.57 22.69 19.32
CA HIS A 160 -4.09 21.35 19.08
C HIS A 160 -4.62 21.19 17.65
N GLN A 161 -4.19 20.12 16.97
CA GLN A 161 -4.62 19.76 15.60
C GLN A 161 -4.35 20.84 14.52
N THR A 162 -3.35 21.70 14.72
CA THR A 162 -3.00 22.76 13.75
C THR A 162 -1.81 22.45 12.86
N VAL A 163 -0.99 21.46 13.23
CA VAL A 163 0.26 21.14 12.53
C VAL A 163 0.03 20.12 11.42
N ALA A 164 0.51 20.42 10.23
CA ALA A 164 0.60 19.46 9.13
C ALA A 164 1.88 18.61 9.23
N TYR A 165 1.74 17.29 9.35
CA TYR A 165 2.88 16.36 9.24
C TYR A 165 2.98 15.82 7.81
N ILE A 166 4.13 16.04 7.18
CA ILE A 166 4.40 15.68 5.80
C ILE A 166 5.59 14.74 5.75
N ARG A 167 5.41 13.60 5.08
CA ARG A 167 6.47 12.61 4.89
C ARG A 167 6.50 12.13 3.45
N SER A 168 7.64 12.31 2.80
CA SER A 168 7.91 11.63 1.53
C SER A 168 8.32 10.19 1.84
N GLY A 169 7.59 9.21 1.28
CA GLY A 169 7.84 7.79 1.52
C GLY A 169 9.29 7.37 1.22
N SER A 170 9.71 6.22 1.75
CA SER A 170 11.08 5.76 1.55
C SER A 170 11.36 5.29 0.12
N ILE A 171 10.35 4.83 -0.62
CA ILE A 171 10.51 4.10 -1.88
C ILE A 171 10.38 4.99 -3.12
N ALA A 172 9.41 5.92 -3.15
CA ALA A 172 9.23 6.84 -4.26
C ALA A 172 9.55 8.27 -3.79
N GLY A 173 10.48 8.94 -4.48
CA GLY A 173 10.74 10.36 -4.26
C GLY A 173 9.60 11.19 -4.84
N MET A 174 9.28 12.31 -4.19
CA MET A 174 8.34 13.30 -4.71
C MET A 174 8.96 14.00 -5.93
N PRO A 175 8.27 14.11 -7.08
CA PRO A 175 8.75 14.91 -8.20
C PRO A 175 9.00 16.36 -7.80
N SER A 176 9.99 17.03 -8.41
CA SER A 176 10.35 18.40 -8.05
C SER A 176 9.21 19.40 -8.22
N GLU A 177 8.33 19.20 -9.20
CA GLU A 177 7.15 20.04 -9.43
C GLU A 177 6.13 19.90 -8.30
N GLU A 178 5.83 18.67 -7.86
CA GLU A 178 4.92 18.44 -6.73
C GLU A 178 5.51 18.99 -5.42
N LEU A 179 6.83 18.87 -5.24
CA LEU A 179 7.53 19.45 -4.08
C LEU A 179 7.41 20.98 -4.09
N PHE A 180 7.61 21.62 -5.24
CA PHE A 180 7.48 23.07 -5.40
C PHE A 180 6.05 23.56 -5.08
N ILE A 181 5.04 22.91 -5.64
CA ILE A 181 3.63 23.25 -5.39
C ILE A 181 3.29 23.07 -3.91
N LEU A 182 3.77 21.99 -3.28
CA LEU A 182 3.55 21.76 -1.86
C LEU A 182 4.23 22.83 -1.00
N THR A 183 5.46 23.23 -1.33
CA THR A 183 6.13 24.34 -0.63
C THR A 183 5.38 25.66 -0.78
N GLU A 184 4.91 26.01 -1.98
CA GLU A 184 4.15 27.24 -2.24
C GLU A 184 2.82 27.25 -1.47
N ALA A 185 2.14 26.11 -1.42
CA ALA A 185 0.89 25.95 -0.67
C ALA A 185 1.10 26.11 0.85
N LEU A 186 2.19 25.57 1.40
CA LEU A 186 2.53 25.73 2.82
C LEU A 186 2.87 27.18 3.16
N GLU A 187 3.64 27.85 2.31
CA GLU A 187 3.99 29.26 2.49
C GLU A 187 2.76 30.16 2.43
N THR A 188 1.89 29.95 1.43
CA THR A 188 0.66 30.73 1.23
C THR A 188 -0.34 30.50 2.37
N SER A 189 -0.52 29.26 2.81
CA SER A 189 -1.46 28.93 3.89
C SER A 189 -0.96 29.31 5.27
N ARG A 190 0.35 29.56 5.44
CA ARG A 190 1.01 29.79 6.73
C ARG A 190 0.75 28.69 7.75
N THR A 191 0.51 27.48 7.27
CA THR A 191 0.23 26.33 8.14
C THR A 191 1.52 25.89 8.85
N PRO A 192 1.54 25.80 10.19
CA PRO A 192 2.65 25.19 10.91
C PRO A 192 2.84 23.76 10.41
N HIS A 193 4.07 23.37 10.06
CA HIS A 193 4.30 22.05 9.47
C HIS A 193 5.62 21.43 9.89
N LEU A 194 5.60 20.10 9.98
CA LEU A 194 6.78 19.26 10.11
C LEU A 194 6.96 18.44 8.85
N TRP A 195 8.09 18.62 8.18
CA TRP A 195 8.39 17.91 6.95
C TRP A 195 9.61 16.99 7.09
N SER A 196 9.37 15.69 7.07
CA SER A 196 10.41 14.67 6.97
C SER A 196 10.87 14.51 5.51
N LEU A 197 11.90 15.27 5.12
CA LEU A 197 12.56 15.19 3.82
C LEU A 197 13.87 14.40 3.88
N LYS A 198 14.18 13.68 2.80
CA LYS A 198 15.51 13.09 2.58
C LYS A 198 16.51 14.21 2.33
N ASP A 199 17.74 14.06 2.81
CA ASP A 199 18.73 15.14 2.76
C ASP A 199 19.01 15.69 1.36
N HIS A 200 19.02 14.84 0.33
CA HIS A 200 19.21 15.27 -1.06
C HIS A 200 18.06 16.09 -1.65
N LEU A 201 16.91 16.18 -0.96
CA LEU A 201 15.78 17.04 -1.33
C LEU A 201 15.78 18.37 -0.58
N LYS A 202 16.66 18.54 0.42
CA LYS A 202 16.85 19.81 1.10
C LYS A 202 17.70 20.69 0.19
N VAL A 203 17.07 21.57 -0.57
CA VAL A 203 17.78 22.60 -1.33
C VAL A 203 18.31 23.61 -0.31
N HIS A 204 19.63 23.82 -0.31
CA HIS A 204 20.29 24.87 0.47
C HIS A 204 20.10 26.24 -0.18
#